data_AF-A0A9X1SVX5-F1
#
_entry.id   AF-A0A9X1SVX5-F1
#
_cell.length_a   1.000
_cell.length_b   1.000
_cell.length_c   1.000
_cell.angle_alpha   90.00
_cell.angle_beta   90.00
_cell.angle_gamma   90.00
#
_symmetry.space_group_name_H-M   'P 1'
#
loop_
_entity.id
_entity.type
_entity.pdbx_description
1 polymer ?
#
loop_
_entity_poly.entity_id
_entity_poly.type
_entity_poly.pdbx_seq_one_letter_code
_entity_poly.pdbx_strand_id
1 'polypeptide(L)'
;MLKKLLVLVCSAVVLAGCTDPEVRVAKVASVVEPQPGVSAVVGPAGGRVVVPGGPVVDVPAGSVSGQGTLSLRKSQGAPVAPSPFLSIRDAYELKLEGAKLSGPIRLSFPVQMQPLPTSADEEAAAVLGRYEQGEWKIVPAQYDPDRKTIAAEVYEQAWWNAFVWDFSELRNAVATTYRSVLDVKAADPQCEHESAAQQAGVRVTAANSERISWCYGLDNGTAVLKVVNTQGYPVTVGFPRSWRMRQLRDGVQLPRALEALADQPGSALLSGGSTLELHPDALTPGGTVTARTSNAGFLALALALGFDAFERTSAGMPTQSTPVDPDLLTKLLKGNCLKRGRLDRPVESLAVAEESVRQAHSVAMRCLNQAWKADGFTTVARTWLTSGIDVLLDGVTGIPDGALYTQPAAIRVRATIPSTGLSS
;
A
#
# COMPACT_ATOMS: atom_id res chain seq x y z
N MET A 1 20.86 50.56 16.01
CA MET A 1 19.41 50.52 16.34
C MET A 1 18.71 49.90 15.12
N LEU A 2 17.72 49.02 15.21
CA LEU A 2 16.92 48.57 16.35
C LEU A 2 17.02 47.04 16.55
N LYS A 3 16.81 46.53 17.77
CA LYS A 3 16.74 45.10 18.13
C LYS A 3 15.71 44.93 19.26
N LYS A 4 15.10 43.73 19.34
CA LYS A 4 14.27 43.15 20.43
C LYS A 4 12.76 43.50 20.51
N LEU A 5 12.04 42.59 21.19
CA LEU A 5 10.64 42.61 21.70
C LEU A 5 9.53 42.54 20.62
N LEU A 6 8.39 41.84 20.79
CA LEU A 6 7.75 41.01 21.87
C LEU A 6 6.89 39.92 21.13
N VAL A 7 6.30 38.81 21.61
CA VAL A 7 5.92 38.11 22.88
C VAL A 7 6.17 36.59 22.66
N LEU A 8 6.53 35.67 23.58
CA LEU A 8 6.68 35.61 25.05
C LEU A 8 5.49 35.11 25.93
N VAL A 9 4.69 34.14 25.46
CA VAL A 9 3.74 33.28 26.23
C VAL A 9 3.72 31.90 25.54
N CYS A 10 3.71 30.71 26.17
CA CYS A 10 3.58 30.32 27.58
C CYS A 10 4.60 29.22 27.96
N SER A 11 4.91 29.06 29.26
CA SER A 11 5.75 27.97 29.78
C SER A 11 4.95 27.05 30.71
N ALA A 12 4.85 25.76 30.42
CA ALA A 12 4.47 24.70 31.38
C ALA A 12 4.77 23.29 30.84
N VAL A 13 4.86 22.31 31.76
CA VAL A 13 4.96 20.85 31.51
C VAL A 13 6.30 20.35 30.94
N VAL A 14 7.32 20.35 31.80
CA VAL A 14 8.38 19.32 31.81
C VAL A 14 8.31 18.63 33.17
N LEU A 15 7.69 17.44 33.24
CA LEU A 15 7.81 16.41 34.28
C LEU A 15 6.70 15.35 34.12
N ALA A 16 6.96 14.28 33.37
CA ALA A 16 6.11 13.08 33.30
C ALA A 16 6.93 11.87 32.75
N GLY A 17 8.17 11.70 33.23
CA GLY A 17 9.07 10.64 32.79
C GLY A 17 8.76 9.27 33.41
N CYS A 18 7.53 8.77 33.24
CA CYS A 18 7.11 7.45 33.72
C CYS A 18 6.35 6.68 32.63
N THR A 19 6.98 5.65 32.08
CA THR A 19 6.31 4.56 31.35
C THR A 19 6.89 3.25 31.86
N ASP A 20 6.18 2.61 32.79
CA ASP A 20 6.51 1.26 33.25
C ASP A 20 6.46 0.25 32.10
N PRO A 21 7.19 -0.88 32.17
CA PRO A 21 7.02 -1.97 31.22
C PRO A 21 5.60 -2.53 31.33
N GLU A 22 4.90 -2.67 30.20
CA GLU A 22 3.56 -3.25 30.17
C GLU A 22 3.55 -4.68 30.71
N VAL A 23 3.10 -4.83 31.95
CA VAL A 23 2.72 -6.14 32.50
C VAL A 23 1.55 -6.65 31.68
N ARG A 24 1.79 -7.66 30.84
CA ARG A 24 0.75 -8.40 30.11
C ARG A 24 -0.14 -9.17 31.09
N VAL A 25 -1.07 -8.47 31.74
CA VAL A 25 -2.14 -9.07 32.53
C VAL A 25 -2.98 -9.92 31.58
N ALA A 26 -2.94 -11.24 31.75
CA ALA A 26 -3.80 -12.15 31.01
C ALA A 26 -5.26 -11.76 31.27
N LYS A 27 -5.97 -11.36 30.21
CA LYS A 27 -7.36 -10.88 30.29
C LYS A 27 -8.28 -12.03 30.72
N VAL A 28 -8.51 -12.14 32.03
CA VAL A 28 -9.46 -13.10 32.62
C VAL A 28 -10.82 -12.84 31.99
N ALA A 29 -11.32 -13.80 31.22
CA ALA A 29 -12.63 -13.72 30.60
C ALA A 29 -13.70 -13.77 31.70
N SER A 30 -14.30 -12.62 32.00
CA SER A 30 -15.48 -12.56 32.87
C SER A 30 -16.59 -13.42 32.26
N VAL A 31 -17.15 -14.35 33.05
CA VAL A 31 -18.32 -15.12 32.63
C VAL A 31 -19.53 -14.18 32.67
N VAL A 32 -19.93 -13.66 31.50
CA VAL A 32 -21.06 -12.73 31.37
C VAL A 32 -22.36 -13.50 31.16
N GLU A 33 -23.42 -13.09 31.87
CA GLU A 33 -24.71 -13.79 31.89
C GLU A 33 -25.56 -13.45 30.65
N PRO A 34 -25.88 -14.45 29.78
CA PRO A 34 -26.36 -14.20 28.43
C PRO A 34 -27.74 -13.54 28.39
N GLN A 35 -27.85 -12.48 27.58
CA GLN A 35 -29.13 -11.81 27.32
C GLN A 35 -30.13 -12.72 26.57
N PRO A 36 -31.45 -12.48 26.72
CA PRO A 36 -32.47 -13.22 25.98
C PRO A 36 -32.29 -13.05 24.45
N GLY A 37 -31.87 -14.13 23.79
CA GLY A 37 -31.89 -14.25 22.33
C GLY A 37 -33.30 -14.51 21.80
N VAL A 38 -33.48 -14.34 20.49
CA VAL A 38 -34.74 -14.70 19.81
C VAL A 38 -34.70 -16.18 19.43
N SER A 39 -35.81 -16.88 19.57
CA SER A 39 -35.95 -18.28 19.11
C SER A 39 -37.30 -18.55 18.46
N ALA A 40 -37.35 -19.58 17.62
CA ALA A 40 -38.58 -20.10 17.03
C ALA A 40 -38.49 -21.63 16.88
N VAL A 41 -39.65 -22.29 16.86
CA VAL A 41 -39.74 -23.69 16.45
C VAL A 41 -39.62 -23.75 14.93
N VAL A 42 -38.74 -24.63 14.43
CA VAL A 42 -38.54 -24.92 13.01
C VAL A 42 -38.69 -26.42 12.77
N GLY A 43 -38.91 -26.84 11.52
CA GLY A 43 -39.05 -28.26 11.19
C GLY A 43 -38.77 -28.56 9.72
N PRO A 44 -39.15 -29.77 9.24
CA PRO A 44 -38.94 -30.16 7.84
C PRO A 44 -39.69 -29.26 6.83
N ALA A 45 -40.74 -28.56 7.26
CA ALA A 45 -41.44 -27.55 6.47
C ALA A 45 -40.71 -26.20 6.37
N GLY A 46 -39.56 -26.05 7.02
CA GLY A 46 -38.79 -24.80 7.12
C GLY A 46 -39.14 -23.97 8.35
N GLY A 47 -38.92 -22.65 8.25
CA GLY A 47 -39.20 -21.66 9.29
C GLY A 47 -38.44 -20.36 9.09
N ARG A 48 -38.61 -19.38 10.00
CA ARG A 48 -37.90 -18.10 9.96
C ARG A 48 -37.68 -17.55 11.38
N VAL A 49 -36.49 -17.00 11.63
CA VAL A 49 -36.17 -16.28 12.88
C VAL A 49 -35.73 -14.86 12.51
N VAL A 50 -36.26 -13.87 13.22
CA VAL A 50 -35.99 -12.44 12.99
C VAL A 50 -35.56 -11.79 14.30
N VAL A 51 -34.32 -11.27 14.36
CA VAL A 51 -33.91 -10.37 15.44
C VAL A 51 -34.32 -8.95 15.07
N PRO A 52 -35.09 -8.22 15.90
CA PRO A 52 -35.46 -6.83 15.62
C PRO A 52 -34.23 -5.93 15.39
N GLY A 53 -34.06 -5.41 14.17
CA GLY A 53 -32.88 -4.62 13.78
C GLY A 53 -31.55 -5.40 13.72
N GLY A 54 -31.59 -6.72 13.87
CA GLY A 54 -30.44 -7.63 13.80
C GLY A 54 -30.59 -8.66 12.68
N PRO A 55 -29.90 -9.80 12.76
CA PRO A 55 -29.93 -10.81 11.70
C PRO A 55 -31.30 -11.49 11.52
N VAL A 56 -31.51 -11.97 10.31
CA VAL A 56 -32.63 -12.83 9.89
C VAL A 56 -32.08 -14.16 9.41
N VAL A 57 -32.69 -15.25 9.87
CA VAL A 57 -32.44 -16.59 9.33
C VAL A 57 -33.71 -17.12 8.70
N ASP A 58 -33.65 -17.39 7.40
CA ASP A 58 -34.65 -18.13 6.65
C ASP A 58 -34.23 -19.59 6.51
N VAL A 59 -35.11 -20.51 6.92
CA VAL A 59 -34.88 -21.96 6.90
C VAL A 59 -35.74 -22.57 5.80
N PRO A 60 -35.16 -23.04 4.68
CA PRO A 60 -35.89 -23.74 3.63
C PRO A 60 -36.51 -25.06 4.13
N ALA A 61 -37.57 -25.51 3.46
CA ALA A 61 -38.09 -26.86 3.65
C ALA A 61 -37.02 -27.91 3.30
N GLY A 62 -36.92 -28.96 4.11
CA GLY A 62 -35.88 -30.00 4.00
C GLY A 62 -34.53 -29.67 4.65
N SER A 63 -34.24 -28.41 4.98
CA SER A 63 -32.96 -28.01 5.60
C SER A 63 -32.82 -28.43 7.08
N VAL A 64 -33.86 -28.99 7.70
CA VAL A 64 -33.85 -29.48 9.08
C VAL A 64 -34.40 -30.91 9.15
N SER A 65 -33.70 -31.80 9.85
CA SER A 65 -33.98 -33.24 9.91
C SER A 65 -35.21 -33.65 10.73
N GLY A 66 -35.95 -32.70 11.31
CA GLY A 66 -36.99 -32.93 12.30
C GLY A 66 -37.42 -31.62 12.97
N GLN A 67 -38.36 -31.67 13.91
CA GLN A 67 -38.78 -30.49 14.66
C GLN A 67 -37.74 -30.13 15.72
N GLY A 68 -37.38 -28.85 15.82
CA GLY A 68 -36.40 -28.34 16.79
C GLY A 68 -36.58 -26.84 17.06
N THR A 69 -35.81 -26.32 18.01
CA THR A 69 -35.79 -24.89 18.36
C THR A 69 -34.55 -24.24 17.78
N LEU A 70 -34.73 -23.32 16.84
CA LEU A 70 -33.67 -22.48 16.30
C LEU A 70 -33.60 -21.18 17.11
N SER A 71 -32.39 -20.74 17.48
CA SER A 71 -32.16 -19.52 18.25
C SER A 71 -30.99 -18.71 17.72
N LEU A 72 -31.11 -17.38 17.87
CA LEU A 72 -30.09 -16.37 17.60
C LEU A 72 -29.81 -15.61 18.90
N ARG A 73 -28.62 -15.80 19.48
CA ARG A 73 -28.23 -15.20 20.76
C ARG A 73 -27.14 -14.16 20.56
N LYS A 74 -27.41 -12.91 20.95
CA LYS A 74 -26.43 -11.81 20.89
C LYS A 74 -25.24 -12.11 21.84
N SER A 75 -24.03 -11.91 21.36
CA SER A 75 -22.82 -12.02 22.17
C SER A 75 -22.65 -10.83 23.09
N GLN A 76 -22.24 -11.07 24.34
CA GLN A 76 -21.78 -10.03 25.28
C GLN A 76 -20.26 -9.91 25.36
N GLY A 77 -19.54 -10.78 24.63
CA GLY A 77 -18.08 -10.82 24.60
C GLY A 77 -17.58 -11.13 23.20
N ALA A 78 -18.21 -10.52 22.18
CA ALA A 78 -17.89 -10.75 20.79
C ALA A 78 -16.37 -10.58 20.56
N PRO A 79 -15.68 -11.58 19.99
CA PRO A 79 -14.29 -11.43 19.56
C PRO A 79 -14.21 -10.22 18.63
N VAL A 80 -13.27 -9.32 18.90
CA VAL A 80 -13.15 -8.05 18.16
C VAL A 80 -13.04 -8.33 16.67
N ALA A 81 -13.64 -7.47 15.84
CA ALA A 81 -13.44 -7.54 14.40
C ALA A 81 -11.93 -7.47 14.09
N PRO A 82 -11.39 -8.36 13.24
CA PRO A 82 -9.97 -8.32 12.92
C PRO A 82 -9.69 -7.08 12.06
N SER A 83 -8.56 -6.40 12.26
CA SER A 83 -8.17 -5.30 11.36
C SER A 83 -8.05 -5.81 9.91
N PRO A 84 -8.47 -5.04 8.88
CA PRO A 84 -9.01 -3.68 8.93
C PRO A 84 -10.55 -3.66 8.88
N PHE A 85 -11.24 -4.52 9.62
CA PHE A 85 -12.70 -4.60 9.62
C PHE A 85 -13.33 -3.92 10.85
N LEU A 86 -14.46 -3.25 10.64
CA LEU A 86 -15.35 -2.77 11.69
C LEU A 86 -16.53 -3.73 11.86
N SER A 87 -16.83 -4.06 13.12
CA SER A 87 -18.06 -4.75 13.51
C SER A 87 -19.25 -3.83 13.29
N ILE A 88 -20.15 -4.17 12.37
CA ILE A 88 -21.36 -3.33 12.11
C ILE A 88 -22.30 -3.39 13.31
N ARG A 89 -22.42 -4.58 13.90
CA ARG A 89 -23.28 -4.92 15.04
C ARG A 89 -22.56 -5.91 15.95
N ASP A 90 -23.28 -6.46 16.91
CA ASP A 90 -22.83 -7.57 17.74
C ASP A 90 -22.74 -8.87 16.92
N ALA A 91 -21.88 -9.79 17.35
CA ALA A 91 -21.92 -11.18 16.90
C ALA A 91 -23.15 -11.92 17.46
N TYR A 92 -23.66 -12.90 16.71
CA TYR A 92 -24.79 -13.75 17.11
C TYR A 92 -24.44 -15.23 17.03
N GLU A 93 -24.67 -15.98 18.10
CA GLU A 93 -24.64 -17.45 18.10
C GLU A 93 -25.89 -17.98 17.39
N LEU A 94 -25.69 -18.77 16.35
CA LEU A 94 -26.71 -19.53 15.66
C LEU A 94 -26.76 -20.95 16.23
N LYS A 95 -27.83 -21.30 16.95
CA LYS A 95 -27.95 -22.60 17.62
C LYS A 95 -29.31 -23.27 17.35
N LEU A 96 -29.28 -24.55 16.96
CA LEU A 96 -30.43 -25.40 16.72
C LEU A 96 -30.42 -26.58 17.71
N GLU A 97 -31.45 -26.68 18.51
CA GLU A 97 -31.63 -27.72 19.53
C GLU A 97 -32.79 -28.67 19.15
N GLY A 98 -32.69 -29.95 19.49
CA GLY A 98 -33.70 -30.99 19.17
C GLY A 98 -33.64 -31.58 17.77
N ALA A 99 -33.07 -30.88 16.79
CA ALA A 99 -32.91 -31.35 15.41
C ALA A 99 -31.50 -31.09 14.85
N LYS A 100 -31.21 -31.56 13.62
CA LYS A 100 -29.97 -31.30 12.90
C LYS A 100 -30.25 -30.49 11.63
N LEU A 101 -29.29 -29.68 11.21
CA LEU A 101 -29.28 -29.11 9.86
C LEU A 101 -28.98 -30.24 8.86
N SER A 102 -29.79 -30.35 7.81
CA SER A 102 -29.69 -31.32 6.72
C SER A 102 -29.53 -30.66 5.35
N GLY A 103 -29.57 -29.34 5.29
CA GLY A 103 -29.36 -28.51 4.10
C GLY A 103 -29.01 -27.07 4.51
N PRO A 104 -28.74 -26.18 3.54
CA PRO A 104 -28.40 -24.78 3.83
C PRO A 104 -29.58 -24.04 4.46
N ILE A 105 -29.27 -23.09 5.34
CA ILE A 105 -30.19 -22.03 5.75
C ILE A 105 -29.61 -20.68 5.35
N ARG A 106 -30.47 -19.71 5.00
CA ARG A 106 -30.03 -18.39 4.57
C ARG A 106 -29.93 -17.48 5.79
N LEU A 107 -28.70 -17.21 6.23
CA LEU A 107 -28.40 -16.23 7.26
C LEU A 107 -28.13 -14.87 6.59
N SER A 108 -28.74 -13.81 7.12
CA SER A 108 -28.58 -12.45 6.60
C SER A 108 -28.52 -11.40 7.70
N PHE A 109 -27.75 -10.34 7.47
CA PHE A 109 -27.51 -9.24 8.41
C PHE A 109 -27.80 -7.88 7.77
N PRO A 110 -28.48 -6.96 8.50
CA PRO A 110 -28.63 -5.57 8.06
C PRO A 110 -27.32 -4.79 8.27
N VAL A 111 -26.81 -4.25 7.16
CA VAL A 111 -25.55 -3.52 7.07
C VAL A 111 -25.82 -2.02 7.12
N GLN A 112 -25.11 -1.29 7.97
CA GLN A 112 -25.08 0.17 7.94
C GLN A 112 -23.67 0.60 7.55
N MET A 113 -23.48 0.85 6.25
CA MET A 113 -22.20 1.33 5.71
C MET A 113 -22.03 2.82 5.99
N GLN A 114 -20.78 3.23 6.23
CA GLN A 114 -20.39 4.62 6.03
C GLN A 114 -20.40 4.93 4.52
N PRO A 115 -20.46 6.21 4.09
CA PRO A 115 -20.30 6.57 2.69
C PRO A 115 -18.97 6.01 2.15
N LEU A 116 -19.07 5.20 1.09
CA LEU A 116 -17.91 4.60 0.44
C LEU A 116 -17.13 5.65 -0.38
N PRO A 117 -15.84 5.43 -0.65
CA PRO A 117 -15.14 6.16 -1.73
C PRO A 117 -15.91 6.00 -3.05
N THR A 118 -15.98 7.06 -3.87
CA THR A 118 -16.77 7.08 -5.13
C THR A 118 -16.35 6.02 -6.15
N SER A 119 -15.16 5.44 -6.01
CA SER A 119 -14.62 4.37 -6.85
C SER A 119 -14.78 2.96 -6.29
N ALA A 120 -15.23 2.82 -5.04
CA ALA A 120 -15.40 1.51 -4.40
C ALA A 120 -16.67 0.82 -4.94
N ASP A 121 -16.54 -0.42 -5.37
CA ASP A 121 -17.70 -1.23 -5.78
C ASP A 121 -18.47 -1.69 -4.52
N GLU A 122 -19.76 -1.37 -4.50
CA GLU A 122 -20.61 -1.56 -3.31
C GLU A 122 -20.78 -3.05 -2.96
N GLU A 123 -20.72 -3.98 -3.92
CA GLU A 123 -20.92 -5.42 -3.68
C GLU A 123 -19.86 -6.03 -2.74
N ALA A 124 -18.68 -5.43 -2.64
CA ALA A 124 -17.58 -5.87 -1.78
C ALA A 124 -17.48 -5.10 -0.44
N ALA A 125 -18.35 -4.13 -0.19
CA ALA A 125 -18.23 -3.20 0.92
C ALA A 125 -18.55 -3.81 2.31
N ALA A 126 -19.22 -4.96 2.33
CA ALA A 126 -19.47 -5.75 3.53
C ALA A 126 -19.00 -7.21 3.34
N VAL A 127 -18.61 -7.87 4.44
CA VAL A 127 -18.29 -9.31 4.47
C VAL A 127 -18.96 -10.00 5.66
N LEU A 128 -19.21 -11.31 5.55
CA LEU A 128 -19.75 -12.12 6.63
C LEU A 128 -18.64 -13.01 7.22
N GLY A 129 -18.52 -13.04 8.54
CA GLY A 129 -17.56 -13.87 9.27
C GLY A 129 -18.24 -14.94 10.11
N ARG A 130 -17.65 -16.14 10.10
CA ARG A 130 -17.88 -17.25 11.06
C ARG A 130 -16.78 -17.22 12.11
N TYR A 131 -17.07 -17.41 13.40
CA TYR A 131 -16.03 -17.61 14.41
C TYR A 131 -15.73 -19.11 14.60
N GLU A 132 -14.46 -19.48 14.58
CA GLU A 132 -13.99 -20.85 14.73
C GLU A 132 -12.59 -20.87 15.38
N GLN A 133 -12.36 -21.77 16.34
CA GLN A 133 -11.03 -22.07 16.92
C GLN A 133 -10.29 -20.89 17.60
N GLY A 134 -10.91 -19.73 17.77
CA GLY A 134 -10.29 -18.52 18.33
C GLY A 134 -10.21 -17.34 17.37
N GLU A 135 -10.55 -17.57 16.10
CA GLU A 135 -10.44 -16.60 15.02
C GLU A 135 -11.80 -16.42 14.33
N TRP A 136 -12.05 -15.23 13.79
CA TRP A 136 -13.04 -15.09 12.71
C TRP A 136 -12.55 -15.84 11.47
N LYS A 137 -13.41 -16.13 10.50
CA LYS A 137 -13.10 -16.62 9.15
C LYS A 137 -14.13 -16.07 8.17
N ILE A 138 -13.69 -15.43 7.08
CA ILE A 138 -14.62 -14.85 6.09
C ILE A 138 -15.25 -15.97 5.26
N VAL A 139 -16.58 -15.96 5.13
CA VAL A 139 -17.33 -16.92 4.31
C VAL A 139 -17.80 -16.28 2.99
N PRO A 140 -18.02 -17.07 1.93
CA PRO A 140 -18.72 -16.60 0.73
C PRO A 140 -20.11 -16.06 1.11
N ALA A 141 -20.33 -14.78 0.80
CA ALA A 141 -21.57 -14.08 1.06
C ALA A 141 -21.83 -13.07 -0.06
N GLN A 142 -23.10 -12.72 -0.30
CA GLN A 142 -23.51 -11.71 -1.25
C GLN A 142 -24.06 -10.49 -0.51
N TYR A 143 -23.56 -9.31 -0.83
CA TYR A 143 -24.15 -8.06 -0.41
C TYR A 143 -25.23 -7.60 -1.41
N ASP A 144 -26.33 -7.06 -0.88
CA ASP A 144 -27.43 -6.44 -1.60
C ASP A 144 -27.45 -4.96 -1.18
N PRO A 145 -26.99 -4.02 -2.03
CA PRO A 145 -26.86 -2.60 -1.67
C PRO A 145 -28.21 -1.88 -1.59
N ASP A 146 -29.20 -2.28 -2.41
CA ASP A 146 -30.56 -1.73 -2.38
C ASP A 146 -31.24 -2.01 -1.03
N ARG A 147 -31.13 -3.26 -0.54
CA ARG A 147 -31.70 -3.69 0.75
C ARG A 147 -30.77 -3.40 1.93
N LYS A 148 -29.50 -3.09 1.65
CA LYS A 148 -28.41 -2.95 2.62
C LYS A 148 -28.29 -4.18 3.52
N THR A 149 -28.28 -5.36 2.90
CA THR A 149 -28.16 -6.65 3.61
C THR A 149 -27.06 -7.50 3.02
N ILE A 150 -26.24 -8.11 3.87
CA ILE A 150 -25.35 -9.21 3.46
C ILE A 150 -25.97 -10.54 3.82
N ALA A 151 -25.88 -11.55 2.94
CA ALA A 151 -26.44 -12.87 3.15
C ALA A 151 -25.51 -14.00 2.69
N ALA A 152 -25.55 -15.13 3.40
CA ALA A 152 -24.85 -16.36 3.03
C ALA A 152 -25.76 -17.59 3.24
N GLU A 153 -25.46 -18.67 2.53
CA GLU A 153 -25.97 -20.00 2.88
C GLU A 153 -25.03 -20.66 3.89
N VAL A 154 -25.57 -21.07 5.03
CA VAL A 154 -24.79 -21.65 6.13
C VAL A 154 -25.32 -23.03 6.50
N TYR A 155 -24.42 -23.93 6.90
CA TYR A 155 -24.68 -25.36 7.11
C TYR A 155 -24.48 -25.82 8.56
N GLU A 156 -24.14 -24.89 9.47
CA GLU A 156 -23.54 -25.20 10.77
C GLU A 156 -23.99 -24.24 11.88
N GLN A 157 -23.70 -24.61 13.12
CA GLN A 157 -23.97 -23.83 14.32
C GLN A 157 -22.66 -23.17 14.78
N ALA A 158 -22.61 -21.84 14.80
CA ALA A 158 -21.41 -21.06 15.08
C ALA A 158 -21.79 -19.63 15.52
N TRP A 159 -20.81 -18.82 15.92
CA TRP A 159 -20.99 -17.37 16.02
C TRP A 159 -20.79 -16.73 14.65
N TRP A 160 -21.68 -15.81 14.31
CA TRP A 160 -21.70 -15.10 13.04
C TRP A 160 -21.71 -13.61 13.27
N ASN A 161 -21.03 -12.86 12.41
CA ASN A 161 -21.03 -11.40 12.45
C ASN A 161 -20.88 -10.83 11.03
N ALA A 162 -21.40 -9.63 10.82
CA ALA A 162 -21.23 -8.89 9.59
C ALA A 162 -20.30 -7.70 9.81
N PHE A 163 -19.36 -7.54 8.90
CA PHE A 163 -18.29 -6.56 8.94
C PHE A 163 -18.37 -5.61 7.75
N VAL A 164 -17.94 -4.36 7.94
CA VAL A 164 -17.56 -3.44 6.86
C VAL A 164 -16.07 -3.11 6.99
N TRP A 165 -15.46 -2.59 5.94
CA TRP A 165 -14.07 -2.15 5.97
C TRP A 165 -13.89 -0.84 6.74
N ASP A 166 -12.83 -0.74 7.55
CA ASP A 166 -12.31 0.55 7.99
C ASP A 166 -11.46 1.18 6.88
N PHE A 167 -12.16 1.88 5.96
CA PHE A 167 -11.50 2.69 4.94
C PHE A 167 -10.68 3.85 5.53
N SER A 168 -10.87 4.22 6.81
CA SER A 168 -10.07 5.23 7.50
C SER A 168 -8.76 4.63 8.03
N GLU A 169 -8.78 3.43 8.62
CA GLU A 169 -7.56 2.69 8.98
C GLU A 169 -6.71 2.43 7.74
N LEU A 170 -7.33 1.94 6.65
CA LEU A 170 -6.65 1.74 5.38
C LEU A 170 -6.04 3.05 4.84
N ARG A 171 -6.83 4.14 4.78
CA ARG A 171 -6.33 5.46 4.35
C ARG A 171 -5.19 5.97 5.22
N ASN A 172 -5.24 5.72 6.53
CA ASN A 172 -4.19 6.11 7.46
C ASN A 172 -2.91 5.28 7.29
N ALA A 173 -3.01 3.96 7.07
CA ALA A 173 -1.88 3.11 6.73
C ALA A 173 -1.23 3.57 5.42
N VAL A 174 -2.04 3.69 4.35
CA VAL A 174 -1.69 4.25 3.03
C VAL A 174 -0.94 5.58 3.15
N ALA A 175 -1.53 6.56 3.85
CA ALA A 175 -0.95 7.89 3.98
C ALA A 175 0.31 7.89 4.86
N THR A 176 0.46 6.92 5.76
CA THR A 176 1.65 6.78 6.61
C THR A 176 2.81 6.14 5.85
N THR A 177 2.59 5.05 5.11
CA THR A 177 3.63 4.51 4.22
C THR A 177 4.00 5.56 3.14
N TYR A 178 3.02 6.25 2.55
CA TYR A 178 3.29 7.30 1.56
C TYR A 178 4.10 8.49 2.15
N ARG A 179 3.74 9.00 3.34
CA ARG A 179 4.56 10.03 4.03
C ARG A 179 5.96 9.51 4.32
N SER A 180 6.11 8.27 4.79
CA SER A 180 7.44 7.68 5.05
C SER A 180 8.34 7.60 3.82
N VAL A 181 7.75 7.55 2.61
CA VAL A 181 8.47 7.66 1.34
C VAL A 181 8.78 9.11 0.99
N LEU A 182 7.88 10.07 1.20
CA LEU A 182 8.15 11.49 0.94
C LEU A 182 9.16 12.13 1.91
N ASP A 183 9.14 11.75 3.19
CA ASP A 183 9.99 12.31 4.25
C ASP A 183 11.44 11.79 4.22
N VAL A 184 11.82 11.01 3.19
CA VAL A 184 13.17 10.46 3.02
C VAL A 184 14.18 11.58 2.77
N LYS A 185 15.00 11.85 3.79
CA LYS A 185 16.14 12.78 3.70
C LYS A 185 17.41 11.99 3.41
N ALA A 186 17.96 12.20 2.22
CA ALA A 186 19.27 11.70 1.88
C ALA A 186 20.37 12.60 2.47
N ALA A 187 21.54 12.03 2.77
CA ALA A 187 22.75 12.81 3.06
C ALA A 187 23.47 13.20 1.76
N ASP A 188 24.20 14.31 1.76
CA ASP A 188 25.05 14.69 0.63
C ASP A 188 26.16 13.63 0.43
N PRO A 189 26.30 13.05 -0.76
CA PRO A 189 27.27 11.99 -1.00
C PRO A 189 28.69 12.52 -0.86
N GLN A 190 29.57 11.72 -0.29
CA GLN A 190 31.00 12.03 -0.15
C GLN A 190 31.80 11.20 -1.17
N CYS A 191 32.70 11.84 -1.90
CA CYS A 191 33.62 11.18 -2.82
C CYS A 191 35.06 11.32 -2.31
N GLU A 192 35.87 10.29 -2.52
CA GLU A 192 37.28 10.38 -2.18
C GLU A 192 38.04 11.23 -3.21
N HIS A 193 39.07 11.95 -2.76
CA HIS A 193 40.00 12.69 -3.64
C HIS A 193 39.38 13.70 -4.61
N GLU A 194 38.26 14.36 -4.27
CA GLU A 194 37.60 15.37 -5.12
C GLU A 194 38.54 16.50 -5.56
N SER A 195 39.43 16.95 -4.68
CA SER A 195 40.45 17.95 -4.98
C SER A 195 41.46 17.49 -6.03
N ALA A 196 41.82 16.20 -6.05
CA ALA A 196 42.70 15.64 -7.07
C ALA A 196 42.00 15.52 -8.43
N ALA A 197 40.70 15.18 -8.44
CA ALA A 197 39.89 15.19 -9.66
C ALA A 197 39.78 16.61 -10.27
N GLN A 198 39.60 17.64 -9.43
CA GLN A 198 39.61 19.04 -9.87
C GLN A 198 40.99 19.47 -10.41
N GLN A 199 42.08 19.08 -9.74
CA GLN A 199 43.46 19.31 -10.21
C GLN A 199 43.77 18.61 -11.54
N ALA A 200 43.18 17.43 -11.78
CA ALA A 200 43.24 16.71 -13.06
C ALA A 200 42.43 17.36 -14.20
N GLY A 201 41.93 18.59 -14.01
CA GLY A 201 41.22 19.36 -15.05
C GLY A 201 39.74 19.01 -15.19
N VAL A 202 39.16 18.25 -14.25
CA VAL A 202 37.72 17.96 -14.24
C VAL A 202 36.93 19.14 -13.72
N ARG A 203 35.97 19.61 -14.51
CA ARG A 203 34.97 20.60 -14.13
C ARG A 203 33.60 19.96 -14.18
N VAL A 204 32.92 19.92 -13.03
CA VAL A 204 31.52 19.54 -12.94
C VAL A 204 30.68 20.79 -12.71
N THR A 205 29.55 20.87 -13.40
CA THR A 205 28.59 21.97 -13.29
C THR A 205 27.19 21.39 -13.19
N ALA A 206 26.39 21.87 -12.27
CA ALA A 206 25.03 21.37 -12.04
C ALA A 206 24.00 22.49 -12.21
N ALA A 207 22.80 22.10 -12.64
CA ALA A 207 21.61 22.94 -12.67
C ALA A 207 20.47 22.21 -11.94
N ASN A 208 19.68 22.96 -11.17
CA ASN A 208 18.54 22.46 -10.37
C ASN A 208 18.94 21.35 -9.37
N SER A 209 20.03 21.56 -8.63
CA SER A 209 20.64 20.57 -7.71
C SER A 209 19.80 20.25 -6.46
N GLU A 210 18.75 21.00 -6.16
CA GLU A 210 17.87 20.75 -5.00
C GLU A 210 17.22 19.35 -5.02
N ARG A 211 17.10 18.73 -6.20
CA ARG A 211 16.55 17.37 -6.39
C ARG A 211 17.59 16.25 -6.41
N ILE A 212 18.87 16.58 -6.61
CA ILE A 212 19.96 15.60 -6.62
C ILE A 212 21.24 16.19 -6.02
N SER A 213 21.63 15.68 -4.86
CA SER A 213 22.98 15.88 -4.33
C SER A 213 23.97 15.00 -5.09
N TRP A 214 25.19 15.47 -5.30
CA TRP A 214 26.19 14.75 -6.06
C TRP A 214 27.61 15.13 -5.60
N CYS A 215 28.55 14.22 -5.82
CA CYS A 215 29.97 14.46 -5.65
C CYS A 215 30.75 13.86 -6.81
N TYR A 216 31.95 14.37 -7.07
CA TYR A 216 32.84 13.83 -8.10
C TYR A 216 34.27 13.72 -7.57
N GLY A 217 34.87 12.54 -7.67
CA GLY A 217 36.20 12.27 -7.15
C GLY A 217 36.89 11.09 -7.84
N LEU A 218 37.78 10.42 -7.11
CA LEU A 218 38.50 9.22 -7.56
C LEU A 218 38.34 8.10 -6.52
N ASP A 219 37.68 7.00 -6.90
CA ASP A 219 37.69 5.72 -6.15
C ASP A 219 38.85 4.88 -6.68
N ASN A 220 39.86 4.59 -5.84
CA ASN A 220 41.06 3.82 -6.23
C ASN A 220 41.72 4.34 -7.53
N GLY A 221 41.78 5.67 -7.70
CA GLY A 221 42.33 6.33 -8.89
C GLY A 221 41.41 6.34 -10.12
N THR A 222 40.25 5.67 -10.07
CA THR A 222 39.24 5.65 -11.13
C THR A 222 38.23 6.77 -10.91
N ALA A 223 37.87 7.49 -11.98
CA ALA A 223 36.84 8.52 -11.93
C ALA A 223 35.51 7.99 -11.39
N VAL A 224 34.90 8.74 -10.46
CA VAL A 224 33.59 8.42 -9.88
C VAL A 224 32.73 9.67 -9.75
N LEU A 225 31.46 9.56 -10.19
CA LEU A 225 30.37 10.49 -9.90
C LEU A 225 29.34 9.73 -9.06
N LYS A 226 29.08 10.17 -7.83
CA LYS A 226 27.92 9.69 -7.05
C LYS A 226 26.78 10.69 -7.22
N VAL A 227 25.57 10.19 -7.45
CA VAL A 227 24.33 10.96 -7.57
C VAL A 227 23.32 10.39 -6.60
N VAL A 228 22.80 11.22 -5.71
CA VAL A 228 21.84 10.86 -4.66
C VAL A 228 20.51 11.51 -4.96
N ASN A 229 19.43 10.72 -4.94
CA ASN A 229 18.08 11.28 -5.03
C ASN A 229 17.66 11.84 -3.66
N THR A 230 17.62 13.16 -3.53
CA THR A 230 17.18 13.86 -2.31
C THR A 230 15.67 13.93 -2.18
N GLN A 231 14.94 13.49 -3.21
CA GLN A 231 13.48 13.46 -3.24
C GLN A 231 12.98 12.11 -2.73
N GLY A 232 11.83 12.09 -2.07
CA GLY A 232 11.23 10.83 -1.61
C GLY A 232 10.75 9.90 -2.73
N TYR A 233 10.37 10.44 -3.89
CA TYR A 233 9.85 9.67 -5.02
C TYR A 233 10.94 9.31 -6.05
N PRO A 234 10.78 8.21 -6.83
CA PRO A 234 11.83 7.76 -7.74
C PRO A 234 12.04 8.66 -8.97
N VAL A 235 13.30 8.83 -9.37
CA VAL A 235 13.72 9.60 -10.56
C VAL A 235 14.48 8.72 -11.56
N THR A 236 14.27 8.92 -12.86
CA THR A 236 15.08 8.29 -13.90
C THR A 236 16.33 9.12 -14.12
N VAL A 237 17.50 8.52 -13.90
CA VAL A 237 18.82 9.12 -14.13
C VAL A 237 19.36 8.61 -15.46
N GLY A 238 19.41 9.48 -16.47
CA GLY A 238 20.05 9.19 -17.76
C GLY A 238 21.52 9.62 -17.77
N PHE A 239 22.40 8.82 -18.38
CA PHE A 239 23.86 9.02 -18.42
C PHE A 239 24.48 8.46 -19.73
N PRO A 240 25.74 8.81 -20.08
CA PRO A 240 26.37 8.34 -21.32
C PRO A 240 26.55 6.80 -21.35
N ARG A 241 26.29 6.18 -22.50
CA ARG A 241 26.36 4.70 -22.67
C ARG A 241 27.73 4.06 -22.49
N SER A 242 28.82 4.84 -22.52
CA SER A 242 30.17 4.37 -22.21
C SER A 242 30.43 4.27 -20.70
N TRP A 243 29.64 4.96 -19.87
CA TRP A 243 29.84 4.99 -18.43
C TRP A 243 29.31 3.72 -17.78
N ARG A 244 30.06 3.18 -16.82
CA ARG A 244 29.66 2.01 -16.03
C ARG A 244 28.89 2.46 -14.80
N MET A 245 28.06 1.58 -14.27
CA MET A 245 27.14 1.85 -13.17
C MET A 245 27.32 0.85 -12.04
N ARG A 246 27.35 1.36 -10.81
CA ARG A 246 27.24 0.59 -9.55
C ARG A 246 26.09 1.22 -8.75
N GLN A 247 25.06 0.46 -8.42
CA GLN A 247 23.98 0.97 -7.56
C GLN A 247 24.31 0.65 -6.11
N LEU A 248 24.40 1.68 -5.27
CA LEU A 248 24.66 1.53 -3.84
C LEU A 248 23.31 1.46 -3.11
N ARG A 249 23.08 0.38 -2.36
CA ARG A 249 21.77 0.02 -1.76
C ARG A 249 21.52 0.71 -0.42
N ASP A 250 21.61 2.04 -0.45
CA ASP A 250 21.15 2.92 0.62
C ASP A 250 19.74 3.43 0.31
N GLY A 251 18.97 3.86 1.31
CA GLY A 251 17.63 4.43 1.14
C GLY A 251 16.50 3.41 1.01
N VAL A 252 15.34 3.84 0.47
CA VAL A 252 14.13 3.00 0.39
C VAL A 252 14.30 1.92 -0.68
N GLN A 253 14.29 0.66 -0.27
CA GLN A 253 14.36 -0.47 -1.19
C GLN A 253 13.04 -0.62 -1.96
N LEU A 254 13.03 -0.12 -3.20
CA LEU A 254 12.06 -0.56 -4.19
C LEU A 254 12.23 -2.07 -4.42
N PRO A 255 11.13 -2.85 -4.53
CA PRO A 255 11.16 -4.23 -4.98
C PRO A 255 12.08 -4.44 -6.19
N ARG A 256 13.03 -5.40 -6.12
CA ARG A 256 14.11 -5.62 -7.12
C ARG A 256 13.65 -5.68 -8.59
N ALA A 257 12.42 -6.08 -8.82
CA ALA A 257 11.81 -6.09 -10.14
C ALA A 257 11.77 -4.70 -10.80
N LEU A 258 11.69 -3.62 -10.02
CA LEU A 258 11.61 -2.23 -10.45
C LEU A 258 12.96 -1.67 -10.90
N GLU A 259 14.05 -2.09 -10.25
CA GLU A 259 15.43 -1.84 -10.68
C GLU A 259 15.61 -2.43 -12.10
N ALA A 260 15.27 -3.71 -12.25
CA ALA A 260 15.37 -4.48 -13.49
C ALA A 260 14.44 -4.02 -14.65
N LEU A 261 13.65 -2.97 -14.46
CA LEU A 261 12.76 -2.39 -15.47
C LEU A 261 13.26 -1.06 -16.04
N ALA A 262 14.15 -0.38 -15.33
CA ALA A 262 14.68 0.92 -15.70
C ALA A 262 16.13 0.88 -16.18
N ASP A 263 16.84 -0.20 -15.87
CA ASP A 263 18.17 -0.52 -16.37
C ASP A 263 18.13 -0.75 -17.90
N GLN A 264 18.24 0.34 -18.65
CA GLN A 264 18.54 0.34 -20.07
C GLN A 264 19.94 0.94 -20.29
N PRO A 265 20.65 0.62 -21.38
CA PRO A 265 21.95 1.21 -21.65
C PRO A 265 21.90 2.74 -21.69
N GLY A 266 22.43 3.39 -20.66
CA GLY A 266 22.42 4.84 -20.46
C GLY A 266 21.29 5.40 -19.58
N SER A 267 20.56 4.56 -18.83
CA SER A 267 19.60 5.03 -17.81
C SER A 267 19.38 4.04 -16.67
N ALA A 268 19.03 4.56 -15.49
CA ALA A 268 18.59 3.80 -14.33
C ALA A 268 17.42 4.50 -13.61
N LEU A 269 16.71 3.79 -12.73
CA LEU A 269 15.76 4.39 -11.77
C LEU A 269 16.41 4.46 -10.40
N LEU A 270 16.37 5.65 -9.79
CA LEU A 270 16.92 5.92 -8.48
C LEU A 270 15.78 6.21 -7.49
N SER A 271 15.58 5.28 -6.54
CA SER A 271 14.63 5.41 -5.43
C SER A 271 14.90 6.65 -4.57
N GLY A 272 13.94 7.06 -3.75
CA GLY A 272 14.18 8.13 -2.78
C GLY A 272 15.23 7.73 -1.73
N GLY A 273 16.17 8.64 -1.47
CA GLY A 273 17.28 8.41 -0.54
C GLY A 273 18.42 7.54 -1.08
N SER A 274 18.31 6.98 -2.28
CA SER A 274 19.31 6.06 -2.84
C SER A 274 20.43 6.74 -3.61
N THR A 275 21.58 6.07 -3.64
CA THR A 275 22.81 6.53 -4.29
C THR A 275 23.11 5.73 -5.57
N LEU A 276 23.17 6.40 -6.71
CA LEU A 276 23.70 5.89 -7.96
C LEU A 276 25.17 6.25 -8.07
N GLU A 277 26.03 5.27 -8.35
CA GLU A 277 27.44 5.50 -8.62
C GLU A 277 27.74 5.24 -10.10
N LEU A 278 28.40 6.19 -10.73
CA LEU A 278 28.73 6.18 -12.14
C LEU A 278 30.23 6.34 -12.32
N HIS A 279 30.83 5.46 -13.12
CA HIS A 279 32.25 5.48 -13.46
C HIS A 279 32.40 5.89 -14.94
N PRO A 280 32.84 7.12 -15.23
CA PRO A 280 33.15 7.55 -16.59
C PRO A 280 34.25 6.68 -17.21
N ASP A 281 34.08 6.31 -18.48
CA ASP A 281 35.16 5.70 -19.27
C ASP A 281 36.27 6.76 -19.50
N ALA A 282 37.51 6.39 -19.22
CA ALA A 282 38.70 7.21 -19.44
C ALA A 282 38.85 7.66 -20.91
N LEU A 283 38.27 6.92 -21.86
CA LEU A 283 38.24 7.28 -23.29
C LEU A 283 37.14 8.31 -23.64
N THR A 284 36.17 8.56 -22.76
CA THR A 284 35.13 9.59 -22.93
C THR A 284 35.02 10.49 -21.69
N PRO A 285 35.96 11.44 -21.49
CA PRO A 285 36.09 12.21 -20.24
C PRO A 285 35.00 13.27 -19.98
N GLY A 286 33.94 13.30 -20.79
CA GLY A 286 32.84 14.25 -20.70
C GLY A 286 31.49 13.57 -20.82
N GLY A 287 30.50 14.08 -20.10
CA GLY A 287 29.16 13.51 -20.06
C GLY A 287 28.14 14.48 -19.50
N THR A 288 26.87 14.24 -19.82
CA THR A 288 25.74 14.87 -19.13
C THR A 288 24.93 13.76 -18.47
N VAL A 289 24.72 13.91 -17.17
CA VAL A 289 23.80 13.10 -16.38
C VAL A 289 22.55 13.94 -16.12
N THR A 290 21.36 13.41 -16.37
CA THR A 290 20.10 14.13 -16.10
C THR A 290 19.18 13.28 -15.25
N ALA A 291 18.75 13.81 -14.10
CA ALA A 291 17.65 13.22 -13.34
C ALA A 291 16.32 13.84 -13.77
N ARG A 292 15.33 13.00 -14.03
CA ARG A 292 13.98 13.39 -14.42
C ARG A 292 12.96 12.65 -13.58
N THR A 293 11.86 13.31 -13.24
CA THR A 293 10.66 12.70 -12.70
C THR A 293 10.24 11.50 -13.56
N SER A 294 10.00 10.35 -12.93
CA SER A 294 9.78 9.08 -13.66
C SER A 294 8.35 8.59 -13.51
N ASN A 295 7.60 8.52 -14.61
CA ASN A 295 6.27 7.91 -14.63
C ASN A 295 6.31 6.40 -14.37
N ALA A 296 7.34 5.72 -14.88
CA ALA A 296 7.63 4.34 -14.52
C ALA A 296 7.94 4.23 -13.02
N GLY A 297 8.71 5.18 -12.47
CA GLY A 297 8.98 5.31 -11.03
C GLY A 297 7.76 5.58 -10.15
N PHE A 298 6.79 6.36 -10.63
CA PHE A 298 5.54 6.60 -9.89
C PHE A 298 4.60 5.39 -9.94
N LEU A 299 4.47 4.72 -11.09
CA LEU A 299 3.74 3.45 -11.16
C LEU A 299 4.41 2.37 -10.28
N ALA A 300 5.73 2.30 -10.32
CA ALA A 300 6.55 1.43 -9.48
C ALA A 300 6.28 1.65 -7.99
N LEU A 301 6.32 2.91 -7.54
CA LEU A 301 6.02 3.29 -6.16
C LEU A 301 4.55 3.00 -5.79
N ALA A 302 3.58 3.39 -6.63
CA ALA A 302 2.16 3.17 -6.36
C ALA A 302 1.81 1.67 -6.25
N LEU A 303 2.43 0.82 -7.09
CA LEU A 303 2.30 -0.63 -7.00
C LEU A 303 2.92 -1.18 -5.70
N ALA A 304 4.11 -0.70 -5.31
CA ALA A 304 4.75 -1.13 -4.07
C ALA A 304 3.96 -0.70 -2.82
N LEU A 305 3.40 0.51 -2.81
CA LEU A 305 2.54 1.01 -1.74
C LEU A 305 1.20 0.27 -1.65
N GLY A 306 0.57 -0.02 -2.79
CA GLY A 306 -0.65 -0.84 -2.84
C GLY A 306 -0.41 -2.28 -2.38
N PHE A 307 0.79 -2.82 -2.61
CA PHE A 307 1.20 -4.13 -2.14
C PHE A 307 1.50 -4.14 -0.62
N ASP A 308 2.26 -3.18 -0.10
CA ASP A 308 2.48 -3.00 1.35
C ASP A 308 1.17 -2.79 2.12
N ALA A 309 0.25 -1.98 1.58
CA ALA A 309 -1.08 -1.81 2.14
C ALA A 309 -1.92 -3.11 2.10
N PHE A 310 -1.80 -3.91 1.03
CA PHE A 310 -2.43 -5.23 0.97
C PHE A 310 -1.82 -6.20 1.98
N GLU A 311 -0.50 -6.33 2.07
CA GLU A 311 0.15 -7.28 2.99
C GLU A 311 -0.22 -6.97 4.45
N ARG A 312 -0.19 -5.69 4.86
CA ARG A 312 -0.56 -5.27 6.23
C ARG A 312 -2.01 -5.58 6.59
N THR A 313 -2.94 -5.46 5.65
CA THR A 313 -4.37 -5.66 5.88
C THR A 313 -4.80 -7.11 5.68
N SER A 314 -4.25 -7.80 4.68
CA SER A 314 -4.48 -9.23 4.46
C SER A 314 -3.86 -10.10 5.55
N ALA A 315 -2.80 -9.66 6.23
CA ALA A 315 -2.30 -10.30 7.44
C ALA A 315 -3.33 -10.33 8.60
N GLY A 316 -4.33 -9.42 8.57
CA GLY A 316 -5.48 -9.46 9.47
C GLY A 316 -6.74 -10.10 8.87
N MET A 317 -6.82 -10.27 7.54
CA MET A 317 -7.94 -10.95 6.90
C MET A 317 -7.91 -12.46 7.24
N PRO A 318 -8.97 -13.00 7.88
CA PRO A 318 -8.94 -14.39 8.33
C PRO A 318 -9.39 -15.35 7.22
N THR A 319 -8.68 -15.33 6.09
CA THR A 319 -8.95 -16.20 4.95
C THR A 319 -7.89 -17.30 4.85
N GLN A 320 -8.25 -18.47 4.30
CA GLN A 320 -7.29 -19.44 3.76
C GLN A 320 -6.63 -18.93 2.46
N SER A 321 -6.41 -17.62 2.35
CA SER A 321 -5.59 -17.02 1.31
C SER A 321 -4.20 -17.61 1.42
N THR A 322 -3.75 -18.32 0.38
CA THR A 322 -2.33 -18.59 0.20
C THR A 322 -1.55 -17.30 0.42
N PRO A 323 -0.44 -17.30 1.19
CA PRO A 323 0.35 -16.11 1.38
C PRO A 323 0.70 -15.53 0.02
N VAL A 324 0.60 -14.21 -0.12
CA VAL A 324 0.85 -13.55 -1.40
C VAL A 324 2.22 -14.00 -1.88
N ASP A 325 2.28 -14.48 -3.12
CA ASP A 325 3.54 -14.84 -3.72
C ASP A 325 4.47 -13.60 -3.65
N PRO A 326 5.64 -13.67 -2.98
CA PRO A 326 6.52 -12.52 -2.84
C PRO A 326 7.09 -12.09 -4.21
N ASP A 327 7.07 -12.99 -5.21
CA ASP A 327 7.35 -12.66 -6.60
C ASP A 327 6.10 -12.26 -7.42
N LEU A 328 4.91 -12.10 -6.82
CA LEU A 328 3.70 -11.65 -7.53
C LEU A 328 3.92 -10.27 -8.14
N LEU A 329 4.45 -9.35 -7.33
CA LEU A 329 4.85 -8.02 -7.78
C LEU A 329 5.94 -8.13 -8.85
N THR A 330 6.94 -9.01 -8.68
CA THR A 330 7.97 -9.30 -9.70
C THR A 330 7.38 -9.80 -11.03
N LYS A 331 6.37 -10.68 -10.99
CA LYS A 331 5.70 -11.27 -12.16
C LYS A 331 4.82 -10.25 -12.89
N LEU A 332 4.04 -9.47 -12.14
CA LEU A 332 3.28 -8.32 -12.66
C LEU A 332 4.18 -7.34 -13.41
N LEU A 333 5.29 -6.97 -12.78
CA LEU A 333 6.24 -5.99 -13.27
C LEU A 333 7.01 -6.47 -14.51
N LYS A 334 7.52 -7.70 -14.51
CA LYS A 334 8.19 -8.33 -15.68
C LYS A 334 7.22 -8.67 -16.83
N GLY A 335 5.93 -8.74 -16.55
CA GLY A 335 4.89 -9.07 -17.53
C GLY A 335 4.63 -7.99 -18.58
N ASN A 336 3.61 -8.21 -19.41
CA ASN A 336 3.19 -7.25 -20.45
C ASN A 336 2.52 -5.97 -19.90
N CYS A 337 2.54 -5.78 -18.59
CA CYS A 337 1.84 -4.71 -17.89
C CYS A 337 2.42 -3.33 -18.16
N LEU A 338 3.69 -3.13 -17.81
CA LEU A 338 4.35 -1.85 -18.01
C LEU A 338 4.53 -1.54 -19.50
N LYS A 339 4.79 -2.57 -20.32
CA LYS A 339 4.86 -2.45 -21.79
C LYS A 339 3.57 -1.93 -22.45
N ARG A 340 2.42 -2.00 -21.76
CA ARG A 340 1.14 -1.41 -22.22
C ARG A 340 0.92 0.01 -21.72
N GLY A 341 1.61 0.43 -20.66
CA GLY A 341 1.65 1.82 -20.21
C GLY A 341 2.64 2.63 -21.04
N ARG A 342 2.15 3.49 -21.94
CA ARG A 342 2.98 4.54 -22.56
C ARG A 342 3.33 5.61 -21.53
N LEU A 343 4.28 5.30 -20.66
CA LEU A 343 4.72 6.16 -19.55
C LEU A 343 5.88 7.09 -19.96
N ASP A 344 6.41 6.92 -21.17
CA ASP A 344 7.58 7.62 -21.72
C ASP A 344 7.36 9.13 -21.97
N ARG A 345 6.15 9.65 -21.72
CA ARG A 345 5.88 11.09 -21.79
C ARG A 345 6.62 11.82 -20.67
N PRO A 346 7.39 12.88 -20.96
CA PRO A 346 7.98 13.70 -19.92
C PRO A 346 6.89 14.41 -19.11
N VAL A 347 7.14 14.57 -17.81
CA VAL A 347 6.26 15.24 -16.86
C VAL A 347 6.58 16.73 -16.88
N GLU A 348 5.81 17.52 -17.64
CA GLU A 348 6.13 18.93 -17.96
C GLU A 348 5.13 19.96 -17.38
N SER A 349 3.91 19.56 -17.02
CA SER A 349 2.91 20.44 -16.36
C SER A 349 1.97 19.64 -15.47
N LEU A 350 1.38 20.24 -14.41
CA LEU A 350 0.66 19.53 -13.34
C LEU A 350 -0.37 18.50 -13.84
N ALA A 351 -1.20 18.89 -14.80
CA ALA A 351 -2.15 18.00 -15.45
C ALA A 351 -1.51 16.73 -16.07
N VAL A 352 -0.25 16.80 -16.53
CA VAL A 352 0.53 15.65 -17.05
C VAL A 352 1.06 14.78 -15.91
N ALA A 353 1.42 15.31 -14.74
CA ALA A 353 1.73 14.47 -13.57
C ALA A 353 0.48 13.72 -13.09
N GLU A 354 -0.61 14.45 -12.86
CA GLU A 354 -1.90 13.87 -12.47
C GLU A 354 -2.35 12.79 -13.47
N GLU A 355 -2.33 13.10 -14.77
CA GLU A 355 -2.77 12.16 -15.80
C GLU A 355 -1.83 10.96 -15.92
N SER A 356 -0.51 11.15 -15.73
CA SER A 356 0.43 10.03 -15.66
C SER A 356 0.18 9.15 -14.44
N VAL A 357 -0.23 9.73 -13.30
CA VAL A 357 -0.61 9.02 -12.07
C VAL A 357 -1.96 8.27 -12.25
N ARG A 358 -2.97 8.88 -12.87
CA ARG A 358 -4.23 8.20 -13.27
C ARG A 358 -3.99 7.08 -14.28
N GLN A 359 -3.15 7.32 -15.30
CA GLN A 359 -2.80 6.34 -16.32
C GLN A 359 -2.00 5.17 -15.70
N ALA A 360 -1.04 5.48 -14.81
CA ALA A 360 -0.32 4.50 -14.02
C ALA A 360 -1.29 3.62 -13.22
N HIS A 361 -2.22 4.22 -12.46
CA HIS A 361 -3.25 3.47 -11.72
C HIS A 361 -4.10 2.57 -12.62
N SER A 362 -4.61 3.10 -13.73
CA SER A 362 -5.39 2.32 -14.69
C SER A 362 -4.61 1.12 -15.24
N VAL A 363 -3.29 1.24 -15.41
CA VAL A 363 -2.41 0.10 -15.77
C VAL A 363 -2.24 -0.86 -14.58
N ALA A 364 -1.93 -0.34 -13.38
CA ALA A 364 -1.80 -1.11 -12.15
C ALA A 364 -3.02 -2.01 -11.92
N MET A 365 -4.23 -1.44 -11.89
CA MET A 365 -5.44 -2.20 -11.57
C MET A 365 -5.80 -3.22 -12.64
N ARG A 366 -5.65 -2.90 -13.93
CA ARG A 366 -5.86 -3.90 -15.00
C ARG A 366 -4.89 -5.07 -14.91
N CYS A 367 -3.71 -4.84 -14.36
CA CYS A 367 -2.66 -5.85 -14.20
C CYS A 367 -2.84 -6.69 -12.94
N LEU A 368 -3.06 -6.06 -11.81
CA LEU A 368 -3.40 -6.73 -10.56
C LEU A 368 -4.69 -7.56 -10.74
N ASN A 369 -5.72 -7.01 -11.39
CA ASN A 369 -6.94 -7.74 -11.76
C ASN A 369 -6.72 -8.93 -12.70
N GLN A 370 -5.61 -8.97 -13.46
CA GLN A 370 -5.24 -10.12 -14.28
C GLN A 370 -4.54 -11.20 -13.44
N ALA A 371 -3.63 -10.82 -12.54
CA ALA A 371 -2.96 -11.76 -11.65
C ALA A 371 -3.93 -12.41 -10.64
N TRP A 372 -4.74 -11.61 -9.94
CA TRP A 372 -5.77 -12.09 -9.02
C TRP A 372 -6.85 -12.97 -9.66
N LYS A 373 -7.00 -12.95 -10.98
CA LYS A 373 -7.87 -13.89 -11.70
C LYS A 373 -7.20 -15.24 -11.97
N ALA A 374 -5.87 -15.28 -12.06
CA ALA A 374 -5.09 -16.51 -12.14
C ALA A 374 -4.95 -17.17 -10.75
N ASP A 375 -4.69 -16.37 -9.72
CA ASP A 375 -4.42 -16.85 -8.35
C ASP A 375 -5.71 -17.11 -7.52
N GLY A 376 -6.87 -17.16 -8.16
CA GLY A 376 -8.15 -17.55 -7.51
C GLY A 376 -8.75 -16.55 -6.52
N PHE A 377 -8.22 -15.33 -6.41
CA PHE A 377 -8.73 -14.31 -5.48
C PHE A 377 -10.20 -13.96 -5.75
N THR A 378 -10.96 -13.84 -4.66
CA THR A 378 -12.38 -13.47 -4.66
C THR A 378 -12.61 -12.06 -5.23
N THR A 379 -13.82 -11.80 -5.72
CA THR A 379 -14.23 -10.44 -6.15
C THR A 379 -14.06 -9.43 -5.02
N VAL A 380 -14.36 -9.81 -3.78
CA VAL A 380 -14.22 -8.96 -2.60
C VAL A 380 -12.78 -8.46 -2.42
N ALA A 381 -11.79 -9.35 -2.43
CA ALA A 381 -10.38 -8.95 -2.29
C ALA A 381 -9.90 -8.08 -3.47
N ARG A 382 -10.39 -8.36 -4.68
CA ARG A 382 -10.12 -7.57 -5.89
C ARG A 382 -10.64 -6.14 -5.77
N THR A 383 -11.89 -5.96 -5.35
CA THR A 383 -12.49 -4.64 -5.16
C THR A 383 -11.90 -3.90 -3.96
N TRP A 384 -11.50 -4.61 -2.90
CA TRP A 384 -10.79 -4.00 -1.78
C TRP A 384 -9.52 -3.27 -2.26
N LEU A 385 -8.72 -3.90 -3.12
CA LEU A 385 -7.52 -3.25 -3.67
C LEU A 385 -7.82 -2.11 -4.65
N THR A 386 -8.86 -2.21 -5.52
CA THR A 386 -9.20 -1.06 -6.38
C THR A 386 -9.53 0.15 -5.52
N SER A 387 -10.41 -0.04 -4.53
CA SER A 387 -10.83 1.00 -3.58
C SER A 387 -9.66 1.57 -2.79
N GLY A 388 -8.76 0.72 -2.29
CA GLY A 388 -7.58 1.13 -1.54
C GLY A 388 -6.56 1.92 -2.37
N ILE A 389 -6.42 1.61 -3.67
CA ILE A 389 -5.46 2.29 -4.54
C ILE A 389 -6.05 3.57 -5.15
N ASP A 390 -7.36 3.67 -5.36
CA ASP A 390 -8.00 4.98 -5.62
C ASP A 390 -7.88 5.91 -4.39
N VAL A 391 -8.00 5.40 -3.17
CA VAL A 391 -7.74 6.19 -1.94
C VAL A 391 -6.26 6.61 -1.82
N LEU A 392 -5.31 5.83 -2.34
CA LEU A 392 -3.92 6.28 -2.57
C LEU A 392 -3.88 7.47 -3.55
N LEU A 393 -4.61 7.42 -4.66
CA LEU A 393 -4.62 8.50 -5.67
C LEU A 393 -5.24 9.80 -5.16
N ASP A 394 -6.38 9.74 -4.48
CA ASP A 394 -7.00 10.92 -3.87
C ASP A 394 -6.00 11.58 -2.90
N GLY A 395 -5.31 10.77 -2.10
CA GLY A 395 -4.22 11.21 -1.23
C GLY A 395 -3.03 11.83 -1.97
N VAL A 396 -2.66 11.30 -3.16
CA VAL A 396 -1.56 11.83 -3.98
C VAL A 396 -1.93 13.12 -4.71
N THR A 397 -3.16 13.23 -5.21
CA THR A 397 -3.67 14.46 -5.87
C THR A 397 -3.94 15.59 -4.87
N GLY A 398 -4.14 15.28 -3.58
CA GLY A 398 -4.23 16.26 -2.50
C GLY A 398 -2.87 16.84 -2.03
N ILE A 399 -1.75 16.49 -2.66
CA ILE A 399 -0.41 17.00 -2.29
C ILE A 399 -0.16 18.32 -3.03
N PRO A 400 0.18 19.42 -2.32
CA PRO A 400 0.29 20.73 -2.94
C PRO A 400 1.39 20.80 -4.03
N ASP A 401 0.92 21.10 -5.24
CA ASP A 401 1.52 21.30 -6.57
C ASP A 401 3.05 21.47 -6.72
N GLY A 402 3.74 22.10 -5.77
CA GLY A 402 5.14 22.54 -5.94
C GLY A 402 6.17 21.41 -6.01
N ALA A 403 6.01 20.34 -5.21
CA ALA A 403 7.05 19.30 -5.10
C ALA A 403 7.26 18.53 -6.42
N LEU A 404 6.18 18.27 -7.16
CA LEU A 404 6.24 17.56 -8.45
C LEU A 404 6.71 18.47 -9.60
N TYR A 405 6.76 19.80 -9.40
CA TYR A 405 6.94 20.79 -10.48
C TYR A 405 8.21 21.64 -10.41
N THR A 406 9.30 21.10 -10.97
CA THR A 406 10.35 21.93 -11.58
C THR A 406 10.89 21.31 -12.87
N GLN A 407 11.68 22.09 -13.59
CA GLN A 407 12.57 21.63 -14.65
C GLN A 407 13.44 20.43 -14.21
N PRO A 408 13.90 19.57 -15.15
CA PRO A 408 14.79 18.46 -14.85
C PRO A 408 16.13 18.94 -14.27
N ALA A 409 16.75 18.11 -13.44
CA ALA A 409 18.07 18.36 -12.90
C ALA A 409 19.14 17.81 -13.84
N ALA A 410 20.24 18.57 -14.02
CA ALA A 410 21.29 18.22 -14.98
C ALA A 410 22.68 18.48 -14.42
N ILE A 411 23.50 17.43 -14.34
CA ILE A 411 24.92 17.47 -13.99
C ILE A 411 25.72 17.30 -15.28
N ARG A 412 26.54 18.29 -15.62
CA ARG A 412 27.45 18.27 -16.77
C ARG A 412 28.88 18.10 -16.26
N VAL A 413 29.44 16.92 -16.50
CA VAL A 413 30.86 16.61 -16.26
C VAL A 413 31.63 16.94 -17.55
N ARG A 414 32.65 17.78 -17.42
CA ARG A 414 33.62 18.06 -18.48
C ARG A 414 35.02 17.93 -17.90
N ALA A 415 35.69 16.81 -18.10
CA ALA A 415 37.14 16.82 -18.00
C ALA A 415 37.73 17.57 -19.18
N THR A 416 38.59 18.53 -18.88
CA THR A 416 39.49 19.10 -19.88
C THR A 416 40.62 18.09 -20.04
N ILE A 417 40.68 17.36 -21.15
CA ILE A 417 41.90 16.59 -21.45
C ILE A 417 43.03 17.64 -21.53
N PRO A 418 44.05 17.62 -20.67
CA PRO A 418 45.19 18.49 -20.86
C PRO A 418 45.81 18.09 -22.19
N SER A 419 45.91 19.03 -23.13
CA SER A 419 46.58 18.80 -24.40
C SER A 419 48.07 18.62 -24.12
N THR A 420 48.45 17.37 -23.81
CA THR A 420 49.85 16.95 -23.69
C THR A 420 50.56 17.38 -24.96
N GLY A 421 51.59 18.20 -24.80
CA GLY A 421 52.24 18.89 -25.90
C GLY A 421 52.92 17.93 -26.85
N LEU A 422 52.17 17.43 -27.84
CA LEU A 422 52.71 16.83 -29.06
C LEU A 422 53.25 17.95 -29.96
N SER A 423 54.20 18.71 -29.42
CA SER A 423 55.13 19.51 -30.19
C SER A 423 56.09 18.53 -30.87
N SER A 424 55.75 18.17 -32.11
CA SER A 424 56.58 17.43 -33.05
C SER A 424 57.82 18.23 -33.45
#